data_AF-D8KA76-F1
#
_entry.id   AF-D8KA76-F1
#
_cell.length_a   1.000
_cell.length_b   1.000
_cell.length_c   1.000
_cell.angle_alpha   90.00
_cell.angle_beta   90.00
_cell.angle_gamma   90.00
#
_symmetry.space_group_name_H-M   'P 1'
#
loop_
_entity.id
_entity.type
_entity.pdbx_description
1 polymer ?
#
loop_
_entity_poly.entity_id
_entity_poly.type
_entity_poly.pdbx_seq_one_letter_code
_entity_poly.pdbx_strand_id
1 'polypeptide(L)'
;MRNLGLLLAVLANLMMTSVKANCNLIQDMDTKHFCQAISASQVSWCYLIQNKDYKFFCVALITDKNSRCNLIKDDDKRNLCKGIIK
;
A
#
# COMPACT_ATOMS: atom_id res chain seq x y z
N MET A 1 -22.45 -37.43 -1.35
CA MET A 1 -22.18 -36.31 -2.30
C MET A 1 -22.81 -34.99 -1.86
N ARG A 2 -24.03 -34.96 -1.30
CA ARG A 2 -24.75 -33.72 -0.89
C ARG A 2 -24.05 -32.89 0.21
N ASN A 3 -23.36 -33.54 1.15
CA ASN A 3 -22.67 -32.85 2.25
C ASN A 3 -21.27 -32.33 1.87
N LEU A 4 -20.66 -32.87 0.80
CA LEU A 4 -19.33 -32.45 0.34
C LEU A 4 -19.38 -31.05 -0.29
N GLY A 5 -20.44 -30.75 -1.05
CA GLY A 5 -20.68 -29.40 -1.57
C GLY A 5 -20.93 -28.37 -0.47
N LEU A 6 -21.60 -28.76 0.62
CA LEU A 6 -21.82 -27.89 1.78
C LEU A 6 -20.52 -27.62 2.54
N LEU A 7 -19.69 -28.65 2.74
CA LEU A 7 -18.37 -28.54 3.36
C LEU A 7 -17.42 -27.63 2.55
N LEU A 8 -17.39 -27.79 1.22
CA LEU A 8 -16.60 -26.94 0.34
C LEU A 8 -17.08 -25.48 0.35
N ALA A 9 -18.39 -25.25 0.43
CA ALA A 9 -18.96 -23.90 0.55
C ALA A 9 -18.60 -23.24 1.89
N VAL A 10 -18.63 -23.98 3.01
CA VAL A 10 -18.23 -23.46 4.33
C VAL A 10 -16.73 -23.12 4.36
N LEU A 11 -15.88 -23.99 3.79
CA LEU A 11 -14.44 -23.76 3.71
C LEU A 11 -14.07 -22.57 2.82
N ALA A 12 -14.82 -22.32 1.75
CA ALA A 12 -14.64 -21.13 0.90
C ALA A 12 -14.91 -19.81 1.64
N ASN A 13 -15.81 -19.80 2.63
CA ASN A 13 -16.16 -18.62 3.42
C ASN A 13 -15.18 -18.33 4.58
N LEU A 14 -14.34 -19.31 4.97
CA LEU A 14 -13.38 -19.18 6.08
C LEU A 14 -12.07 -18.50 5.69
N MET A 15 -11.84 -18.22 4.40
CA MET A 15 -10.54 -17.78 3.87
C MET A 15 -10.36 -16.26 3.73
N MET A 16 -11.27 -15.43 4.24
CA MET A 16 -11.17 -13.96 4.08
C MET A 16 -11.15 -13.21 5.41
N THR A 17 -10.19 -13.50 6.29
CA THR A 17 -9.83 -12.57 7.36
C THR A 17 -8.60 -11.78 6.91
N SER A 18 -8.81 -10.59 6.33
CA SER A 18 -7.71 -9.67 6.10
C SER A 18 -7.27 -9.07 7.44
N VAL A 19 -6.04 -9.36 7.87
CA VAL A 19 -5.42 -8.63 8.99
C VAL A 19 -5.20 -7.21 8.51
N LYS A 20 -6.12 -6.31 8.82
CA LYS A 20 -5.96 -4.89 8.51
C LYS A 20 -4.80 -4.37 9.35
N ALA A 21 -3.75 -3.86 8.70
CA ALA A 21 -2.63 -3.25 9.40
C ALA A 21 -3.17 -2.10 10.28
N ASN A 22 -2.92 -2.15 11.60
CA ASN A 22 -3.32 -1.07 12.49
C ASN A 22 -2.31 0.08 12.41
N CYS A 23 -2.43 0.88 11.34
CA CYS A 23 -1.56 2.03 11.10
C CYS A 23 -1.56 3.04 12.26
N ASN A 24 -2.57 3.04 13.14
CA ASN A 24 -2.65 3.97 14.27
C ASN A 24 -1.59 3.72 15.35
N LEU A 25 -0.98 2.54 15.38
CA LEU A 25 0.10 2.21 16.32
C LEU A 25 1.46 2.74 15.87
N ILE A 26 1.58 3.20 14.62
CA ILE A 26 2.83 3.72 14.07
C ILE A 26 3.05 5.14 14.59
N GLN A 27 4.18 5.35 15.29
CA GLN A 27 4.53 6.64 15.89
C GLN A 27 5.09 7.62 14.85
N ASP A 28 5.91 7.15 13.92
CA ASP A 28 6.42 7.97 12.82
C ASP A 28 5.27 8.37 11.89
N MET A 29 5.00 9.68 11.78
CA MET A 29 3.84 10.19 11.06
C MET A 29 3.90 9.91 9.56
N ASP A 30 5.10 9.96 8.96
CA ASP A 30 5.27 9.69 7.53
C ASP A 30 4.97 8.21 7.22
N THR A 31 5.50 7.30 8.03
CA THR A 31 5.22 5.86 7.92
C THR A 31 3.76 5.54 8.22
N LYS A 32 3.14 6.23 9.19
CA LYS A 32 1.71 6.12 9.48
C LYS A 32 0.87 6.51 8.28
N HIS A 33 1.11 7.68 7.69
CA HIS A 33 0.39 8.15 6.52
C HIS A 33 0.63 7.25 5.30
N PHE A 34 1.85 6.73 5.11
CA PHE A 34 2.13 5.73 4.08
C PHE A 34 1.30 4.46 4.28
N CYS A 35 1.30 3.90 5.49
CA CYS A 35 0.49 2.73 5.84
C CYS A 35 -1.00 2.98 5.57
N GLN A 36 -1.51 4.15 5.94
CA GLN A 36 -2.90 4.55 5.67
C GLN A 36 -3.18 4.68 4.17
N ALA A 37 -2.26 5.24 3.40
CA ALA A 37 -2.38 5.35 1.95
C ALA A 37 -2.52 3.99 1.28
N ILE A 38 -1.64 3.04 1.61
CA ILE A 38 -1.66 1.69 1.05
C ILE A 38 -2.90 0.93 1.51
N SER A 39 -3.18 0.93 2.82
CA SER A 39 -4.30 0.20 3.41
C SER A 39 -5.66 0.68 2.92
N ALA A 40 -5.79 1.97 2.61
CA ALA A 40 -7.02 2.56 2.08
C ALA A 40 -7.02 2.73 0.56
N SER A 41 -5.90 2.45 -0.11
CA SER A 41 -5.67 2.77 -1.54
C SER A 41 -6.02 4.22 -1.89
N GLN A 42 -5.62 5.16 -1.03
CA GLN A 42 -6.00 6.58 -1.12
C GLN A 42 -4.77 7.49 -1.17
N VAL A 43 -4.62 8.22 -2.28
CA VAL A 43 -3.48 9.11 -2.52
C VAL A 43 -3.46 10.34 -1.62
N SER A 44 -4.61 10.74 -1.06
CA SER A 44 -4.73 11.87 -0.12
C SER A 44 -3.78 11.71 1.08
N TRP A 45 -3.66 10.51 1.62
CA TRP A 45 -2.74 10.19 2.71
C TRP A 45 -1.28 10.40 2.33
N CYS A 46 -0.87 10.07 1.09
CA CYS A 46 0.49 10.34 0.63
C CYS A 46 0.85 11.83 0.70
N TYR A 47 -0.11 12.73 0.48
CA TYR A 47 0.15 14.18 0.55
C TYR A 47 0.40 14.70 1.97
N LEU A 48 0.03 13.94 3.00
CA LEU A 48 0.30 14.24 4.40
C LEU A 48 1.72 13.84 4.85
N ILE A 49 2.44 13.05 4.05
CA ILE A 49 3.85 12.70 4.29
C ILE A 49 4.70 13.97 4.16
N GLN A 50 5.60 14.24 5.10
CA GLN A 50 6.44 15.44 5.11
C GLN A 50 7.71 15.24 4.28
N ASN A 51 8.32 14.05 4.35
CA ASN A 51 9.46 13.70 3.52
C ASN A 51 9.06 13.66 2.04
N LYS A 52 9.66 14.53 1.22
CA LYS A 52 9.29 14.71 -0.20
C LYS A 52 9.53 13.45 -1.03
N ASP A 53 10.67 12.79 -0.85
CA ASP A 53 11.02 11.58 -1.60
C ASP A 53 10.06 10.45 -1.23
N TYR A 54 9.75 10.30 0.05
CA TYR A 54 8.81 9.29 0.51
C TYR A 54 7.37 9.58 0.04
N LYS A 55 6.96 10.85 0.00
CA LYS A 55 5.69 11.29 -0.59
C LYS A 55 5.59 10.88 -2.06
N PHE A 56 6.59 11.21 -2.87
CA PHE A 56 6.55 10.87 -4.29
C PHE A 56 6.59 9.36 -4.55
N PHE A 57 7.34 8.62 -3.73
CA PHE A 57 7.31 7.16 -3.73
C PHE A 57 5.90 6.62 -3.43
N CYS A 58 5.25 7.12 -2.38
CA CYS A 58 3.86 6.77 -2.03
C CYS A 58 2.88 7.07 -3.18
N VAL A 59 2.94 8.29 -3.74
CA VAL A 59 2.05 8.70 -4.84
C VAL A 59 2.28 7.82 -6.07
N ALA A 60 3.54 7.49 -6.38
CA ALA A 60 3.88 6.59 -7.48
C ALA A 60 3.23 5.22 -7.31
N LEU A 61 3.34 4.60 -6.12
CA LEU A 61 2.74 3.31 -5.80
C LEU A 61 1.22 3.30 -5.89
N ILE A 62 0.54 4.31 -5.32
CA ILE A 62 -0.92 4.34 -5.30
C ILE A 62 -1.50 4.65 -6.69
N THR A 63 -0.82 5.47 -7.48
CA THR A 63 -1.34 5.90 -8.80
C THR A 63 -0.81 5.09 -9.97
N ASP A 64 0.15 4.20 -9.72
CA ASP A 64 0.90 3.43 -10.72
C ASP A 64 1.51 4.34 -11.81
N LYS A 65 2.09 5.47 -11.39
CA LYS A 65 2.65 6.50 -12.30
C LYS A 65 4.15 6.62 -12.13
N ASN A 66 4.90 6.01 -13.04
CA ASN A 66 6.36 6.07 -13.09
C ASN A 66 6.90 7.52 -13.18
N SER A 67 6.14 8.44 -13.80
CA SER A 67 6.52 9.87 -13.86
C SER A 67 6.71 10.52 -12.49
N ARG A 68 6.07 9.98 -11.44
CA ARG A 68 6.24 10.46 -10.05
C ARG A 68 7.58 10.04 -9.45
N CYS A 69 8.15 8.90 -9.86
CA CYS A 69 9.47 8.48 -9.42
C CYS A 69 10.56 9.50 -9.82
N ASN A 70 10.40 10.22 -10.93
CA ASN A 70 11.36 11.26 -11.37
C ASN A 70 11.46 12.46 -10.41
N LEU A 71 10.49 12.62 -9.49
CA LEU A 71 10.49 13.71 -8.50
C LEU A 71 11.26 13.35 -7.22
N ILE A 72 11.70 12.09 -7.09
CA ILE A 72 12.50 11.60 -5.97
C ILE A 72 13.96 12.03 -6.18
N LYS A 73 14.52 12.75 -5.21
CA LYS A 73 15.89 13.29 -5.27
C LYS A 73 16.94 12.23 -4.99
N ASP A 74 16.70 11.39 -3.98
CA ASP A 74 17.57 10.27 -3.66
C ASP A 74 17.61 9.25 -4.81
N ASP A 75 18.81 8.96 -5.30
CA ASP A 75 19.02 8.15 -6.51
C ASP A 75 18.61 6.69 -6.30
N ASP A 76 18.93 6.11 -5.16
CA ASP A 76 18.61 4.73 -4.84
C ASP A 76 17.10 4.54 -4.70
N LYS A 77 16.42 5.45 -3.98
CA LYS A 77 14.96 5.44 -3.86
C LYS A 77 14.28 5.67 -5.20
N ARG A 78 14.82 6.55 -6.04
CA ARG A 78 14.28 6.79 -7.38
C ARG A 78 14.38 5.53 -8.24
N ASN A 79 15.53 4.88 -8.25
CA ASN A 79 15.74 3.65 -9.02
C ASN A 79 14.87 2.50 -8.49
N LEU A 80 14.74 2.37 -7.16
CA LEU A 80 13.81 1.42 -6.55
C LEU A 80 12.37 1.68 -7.00
N CYS A 81 11.92 2.93 -6.96
CA CYS A 81 10.58 3.33 -7.41
C CYS A 81 10.33 2.90 -8.86
N LYS A 82 11.24 3.23 -9.77
CA LYS A 82 11.16 2.86 -11.20
C LYS A 82 11.21 1.35 -11.44
N GLY A 83 11.86 0.60 -10.56
CA GLY A 83 11.89 -0.87 -10.66
C GLY A 83 10.59 -1.53 -10.20
N ILE A 84 9.89 -0.92 -9.23
CA ILE A 84 8.62 -1.41 -8.72
C ILE A 84 7.46 -1.03 -9.66
N ILE A 85 7.44 0.21 -10.15
CA ILE A 85 6.41 0.75 -11.03
C ILE A 85 6.78 0.46 -12.49
N LYS A 86 5.99 -0.34 -13.18
CA LYS A 86 6.27 -0.77 -14.57
C LYS A 86 5.90 0.30 -15.60
#